data_AF-A0AB39P3T2-F1
#
_entry.id   AF-A0AB39P3T2-F1
#
_cell.length_a   1.000
_cell.length_b   1.000
_cell.length_c   1.000
_cell.angle_alpha   90.00
_cell.angle_beta   90.00
_cell.angle_gamma   90.00
#
_symmetry.space_group_name_H-M   'P 1'
#
loop_
_entity.id
_entity.type
_entity.pdbx_description
1 polymer ?
#
loop_
_entity_poly.entity_id
_entity_poly.type
_entity_poly.pdbx_seq_one_letter_code
_entity_poly.pdbx_strand_id
1 'polypeptide(L)'
;MGAAVTVDAHHHVWDLSVRDQDWITGPELRPLRRNFAVTDLEPEARAAGVDRTVLVQTVTVAEETPEFLALVLDDLRPYADTVLDAFGPDRLMFGSDWPVCTLAASYAQVIDTAHELIRELDATGCEAVLTGTATRVYQL
;
A
#
# COMPACT_ATOMS: atom_id res chain seq x y z
N MET A 1 7.99 -3.87 -28.47
CA MET A 1 6.90 -3.79 -27.49
C MET A 1 7.42 -4.45 -26.22
N GLY A 2 7.56 -3.70 -25.13
CA GLY A 2 7.89 -4.29 -23.83
C GLY A 2 6.78 -5.24 -23.40
N ALA A 3 7.13 -6.28 -22.63
CA ALA A 3 6.12 -7.18 -22.06
C ALA A 3 5.10 -6.36 -21.25
N ALA A 4 3.83 -6.71 -21.34
CA ALA A 4 2.79 -6.08 -20.53
C ALA A 4 3.05 -6.41 -19.04
N VAL A 5 3.23 -5.39 -18.22
CA VAL A 5 3.43 -5.52 -16.77
C VAL A 5 2.07 -5.75 -16.10
N THR A 6 1.97 -6.80 -15.29
CA THR A 6 0.77 -7.11 -14.49
C THR A 6 1.02 -6.72 -13.03
N VAL A 7 0.12 -5.89 -12.48
CA VAL A 7 0.20 -5.46 -11.08
C VAL A 7 -1.01 -5.98 -10.32
N ASP A 8 -0.76 -6.73 -9.26
CA ASP A 8 -1.78 -7.05 -8.27
C ASP A 8 -1.98 -5.84 -7.35
N ALA A 9 -3.15 -5.21 -7.47
CA ALA A 9 -3.45 -3.99 -6.75
C ALA A 9 -3.78 -4.22 -5.27
N HIS A 10 -3.88 -5.47 -4.80
CA HIS A 10 -4.32 -5.75 -3.45
C HIS A 10 -3.90 -7.15 -2.97
N HIS A 11 -3.03 -7.21 -1.96
CA HIS A 11 -2.81 -8.44 -1.19
C HIS A 11 -2.70 -8.17 0.32
N HIS A 12 -2.76 -9.24 1.09
CA HIS A 12 -2.72 -9.24 2.53
C HIS A 12 -1.66 -10.24 3.02
N VAL A 13 -0.88 -9.85 4.04
CA VAL A 13 0.06 -10.71 4.78
C VAL A 13 -0.18 -10.50 6.27
N TRP A 14 -0.04 -11.54 7.08
CA TRP A 14 -0.25 -11.45 8.53
C TRP A 14 0.53 -12.52 9.30
N ASP A 15 0.90 -12.16 10.53
CA ASP A 15 1.47 -13.07 11.53
C ASP A 15 0.51 -13.20 12.72
N LEU A 16 -0.09 -14.37 12.89
CA LEU A 16 -1.05 -14.65 13.97
C LEU A 16 -0.41 -14.60 15.37
N SER A 17 0.91 -14.68 15.47
CA SER A 17 1.63 -14.51 16.75
C SER A 17 1.77 -13.05 17.17
N VAL A 18 1.73 -12.13 16.19
CA VAL A 18 1.76 -10.68 16.40
C VAL A 18 0.35 -10.15 16.59
N ARG A 19 -0.56 -10.55 15.70
CA ARG A 19 -1.93 -10.04 15.69
C ARG A 19 -2.90 -11.10 15.24
N ASP A 20 -3.89 -11.34 16.09
CA ASP A 20 -4.96 -12.25 15.77
C ASP A 20 -5.85 -11.71 14.64
N GLN A 21 -6.41 -12.62 13.87
CA GLN A 21 -7.37 -12.38 12.78
C GLN A 21 -8.71 -12.97 13.21
N ASP A 22 -9.41 -12.24 14.09
CA ASP A 22 -10.63 -12.67 14.79
C ASP A 22 -11.84 -12.88 13.87
N TRP A 23 -11.81 -12.30 12.66
CA TRP A 23 -12.77 -12.55 11.59
C TRP A 23 -12.67 -13.97 10.99
N ILE A 24 -11.55 -14.69 11.17
CA ILE A 24 -11.35 -16.06 10.66
C ILE A 24 -12.09 -17.05 11.56
N THR A 25 -13.39 -17.15 11.37
CA THR A 25 -14.29 -18.04 12.12
C THR A 25 -14.90 -19.11 11.22
N GLY A 26 -15.19 -20.29 11.78
CA GLY A 26 -15.82 -21.40 11.05
C GLY A 26 -14.84 -22.37 10.35
N PRO A 27 -15.29 -23.60 10.04
CA PRO A 27 -14.47 -24.64 9.42
C PRO A 27 -14.03 -24.30 7.99
N GLU A 28 -14.81 -23.51 7.26
CA GLU A 28 -14.54 -23.07 5.89
C GLU A 28 -13.35 -22.11 5.77
N LEU A 29 -13.12 -21.27 6.78
CA LEU A 29 -12.00 -20.32 6.82
C LEU A 29 -10.73 -20.92 7.47
N ARG A 30 -10.80 -22.16 7.95
CA ARG A 30 -9.68 -22.86 8.60
C ARG A 30 -8.36 -22.85 7.80
N PRO A 31 -8.34 -22.95 6.45
CA PRO A 31 -7.11 -22.85 5.69
C PRO A 31 -6.37 -21.50 5.82
N LEU A 32 -7.10 -20.43 6.14
CA LEU A 32 -6.55 -19.08 6.35
C LEU A 32 -6.01 -18.89 7.77
N ARG A 33 -6.28 -19.83 8.70
CA ARG A 33 -5.85 -19.77 10.11
C ARG A 33 -4.38 -20.19 10.27
N ARG A 34 -3.50 -19.52 9.54
CA ARG A 34 -2.04 -19.66 9.59
C ARG A 34 -1.38 -18.33 9.22
N ASN A 35 -0.08 -18.24 9.38
CA ASN A 35 0.69 -17.08 8.93
C ASN A 35 0.79 -17.06 7.41
N PHE A 36 0.76 -15.85 6.84
CA PHE A 36 1.04 -15.57 5.44
C PHE A 36 2.03 -14.42 5.38
N ALA A 37 3.23 -14.70 4.87
CA ALA A 37 4.28 -13.72 4.69
C ALA A 37 4.49 -13.40 3.21
N VAL A 38 5.26 -12.36 2.91
CA VAL A 38 5.66 -12.02 1.53
C VAL A 38 6.36 -13.21 0.84
N THR A 39 7.08 -14.02 1.60
CA THR A 39 7.73 -15.25 1.10
C THR A 39 6.75 -16.33 0.64
N ASP A 40 5.51 -16.32 1.14
CA ASP A 40 4.45 -17.21 0.66
C ASP A 40 3.80 -16.66 -0.63
N LEU A 41 3.75 -15.33 -0.79
CA LEU A 41 3.13 -14.66 -1.94
C LEU A 41 4.03 -14.67 -3.19
N GLU A 42 5.33 -14.39 -3.03
CA GLU A 42 6.28 -14.25 -4.14
C GLU A 42 6.24 -15.41 -5.16
N PRO A 43 6.30 -16.70 -4.76
CA PRO A 43 6.29 -17.80 -5.72
C PRO A 43 4.98 -17.90 -6.50
N GLU A 44 3.84 -17.61 -5.86
CA GLU A 44 2.51 -17.64 -6.49
C GLU A 44 2.32 -16.48 -7.48
N ALA A 45 2.70 -15.26 -7.07
CA ALA A 45 2.65 -14.07 -7.92
C ALA A 45 3.50 -14.25 -9.18
N ARG A 46 4.73 -14.77 -9.02
CA ARG A 46 5.64 -15.05 -10.12
C ARG A 46 5.08 -16.11 -11.08
N ALA A 47 4.48 -17.18 -10.55
CA ALA A 47 3.87 -18.24 -11.37
C ALA A 47 2.66 -17.74 -12.17
N ALA A 48 1.91 -16.78 -11.62
CA ALA A 48 0.77 -16.15 -12.27
C ALA A 48 1.14 -15.04 -13.27
N GLY A 49 2.43 -14.68 -13.38
CA GLY A 49 2.88 -13.58 -14.23
C GLY A 49 2.56 -12.19 -13.68
N VAL A 50 2.41 -12.07 -12.36
CA VAL A 50 2.31 -10.79 -11.64
C VAL A 50 3.71 -10.26 -11.40
N ASP A 51 4.01 -9.08 -11.92
CA ASP A 51 5.32 -8.44 -11.83
C ASP A 51 5.48 -7.60 -10.56
N ARG A 52 4.37 -7.07 -10.03
CA ARG A 52 4.35 -6.14 -8.89
C ARG A 52 3.09 -6.34 -8.06
N THR A 53 3.15 -6.05 -6.77
CA THR A 53 2.01 -6.18 -5.86
C THR A 53 1.93 -4.97 -4.92
N VAL A 54 0.74 -4.45 -4.68
CA VAL A 54 0.50 -3.39 -3.68
C VAL A 54 0.06 -4.01 -2.36
N LEU A 55 0.82 -3.75 -1.29
CA LEU A 55 0.48 -4.16 0.06
C LEU A 55 -0.52 -3.15 0.65
N VAL A 56 -1.68 -3.63 1.09
CA VAL A 56 -2.72 -2.82 1.73
C VAL A 56 -2.87 -3.30 3.18
N GLN A 57 -2.98 -2.34 4.11
CA GLN A 57 -3.22 -2.64 5.52
C GLN A 57 -4.34 -3.67 5.70
N THR A 58 -4.06 -4.64 6.56
CA THR A 58 -4.78 -5.90 6.67
C THR A 58 -5.91 -5.80 7.69
N VAL A 59 -5.79 -4.90 8.68
CA VAL A 59 -6.77 -4.78 9.76
C VAL A 59 -6.93 -3.32 10.19
N THR A 60 -8.17 -2.93 10.51
CA THR A 60 -8.52 -1.59 11.00
C THR A 60 -8.13 -1.40 12.47
N VAL A 61 -6.92 -1.80 12.85
CA VAL A 61 -6.41 -1.59 14.21
C VAL A 61 -5.24 -0.62 14.19
N ALA A 62 -5.18 0.13 15.26
CA ALA A 62 -4.25 1.19 15.47
C ALA A 62 -2.77 0.72 15.35
N GLU A 63 -2.50 -0.46 15.88
CA GLU A 63 -1.16 -0.93 16.15
C GLU A 63 -0.45 -1.49 14.90
N GLU A 64 -1.16 -1.74 13.80
CA GLU A 64 -0.55 -2.15 12.51
C GLU A 64 0.19 -0.99 11.83
N THR A 65 -0.28 0.24 12.05
CA THR A 65 0.26 1.47 11.46
C THR A 65 1.72 1.76 11.83
N PRO A 66 2.14 1.68 13.10
CA PRO A 66 3.56 1.82 13.46
C PRO A 66 4.44 0.64 13.01
N GLU A 67 3.90 -0.56 12.81
CA GLU A 67 4.63 -1.69 12.23
C GLU A 67 4.91 -1.44 10.73
N PHE A 68 3.95 -0.82 10.02
CA PHE A 68 4.09 -0.35 8.63
C PHE A 68 5.02 0.86 8.48
N LEU A 69 4.93 1.83 9.39
CA LEU A 69 5.68 3.09 9.34
C LEU A 69 7.08 3.02 9.98
N ALA A 70 7.40 1.96 10.74
CA ALA A 70 8.75 1.67 11.19
C ALA A 70 9.70 1.28 10.03
N LEU A 71 9.14 1.00 8.85
CA LEU A 71 9.83 1.06 7.58
C LEU A 71 10.03 2.55 7.23
N VAL A 72 11.26 3.03 7.42
CA VAL A 72 11.63 4.47 7.34
C VAL A 72 11.36 5.04 5.94
N LEU A 73 11.46 6.36 5.73
CA LEU A 73 11.26 7.00 4.40
C LEU A 73 12.03 6.32 3.24
N ASP A 74 13.23 5.81 3.52
CA ASP A 74 14.03 5.05 2.54
C ASP A 74 13.39 3.70 2.18
N ASP A 75 12.63 3.09 3.09
CA ASP A 75 11.86 1.88 2.83
C ASP A 75 10.57 2.17 2.07
N LEU A 76 9.98 3.36 2.20
CA LEU A 76 8.76 3.75 1.46
C LEU A 76 9.03 4.09 -0.01
N ARG A 77 10.21 4.64 -0.31
CA ARG A 77 10.55 5.10 -1.66
C ARG A 77 10.50 4.00 -2.73
N PRO A 78 11.02 2.78 -2.51
CA PRO A 78 10.85 1.67 -3.45
C PRO A 78 9.38 1.37 -3.79
N TYR A 79 8.48 1.45 -2.80
CA TYR A 79 7.04 1.24 -3.04
C TYR A 79 6.43 2.39 -3.82
N ALA A 80 6.75 3.64 -3.44
CA ALA A 80 6.30 4.83 -4.15
C ALA A 80 6.75 4.82 -5.63
N ASP A 81 8.02 4.52 -5.90
CA ASP A 81 8.57 4.40 -7.24
C ASP A 81 7.89 3.28 -8.02
N THR A 82 7.65 2.13 -7.37
CA THR A 82 6.97 0.97 -7.97
C THR A 82 5.55 1.32 -8.41
N VAL A 83 4.78 2.03 -7.57
CA VAL A 83 3.40 2.42 -7.90
C VAL A 83 3.36 3.59 -8.89
N LEU A 84 4.29 4.53 -8.81
CA LEU A 84 4.43 5.62 -9.79
C LEU A 84 4.74 5.09 -11.19
N ASP A 85 5.67 4.14 -11.30
CA ASP A 85 6.03 3.54 -12.59
C ASP A 85 4.93 2.61 -13.12
N ALA A 86 4.21 1.90 -12.24
CA ALA A 86 3.12 1.02 -12.65
C ALA A 86 1.85 1.77 -13.09
N PHE A 87 1.44 2.76 -12.29
CA PHE A 87 0.14 3.41 -12.45
C PHE A 87 0.24 4.77 -13.14
N GLY A 88 1.37 5.45 -13.02
CA GLY A 88 1.51 6.85 -13.40
C GLY A 88 0.76 7.77 -12.43
N PRO A 89 1.14 9.06 -12.37
CA PRO A 89 0.58 10.01 -11.42
C PRO A 89 -0.92 10.24 -11.60
N ASP A 90 -1.45 10.11 -12.83
CA ASP A 90 -2.88 10.24 -13.14
C ASP A 90 -3.77 9.14 -12.56
N ARG A 91 -3.20 8.11 -11.91
CA ARG A 91 -3.97 7.01 -11.30
C ARG A 91 -3.62 6.78 -9.83
N LEU A 92 -2.88 7.71 -9.23
CA LEU A 92 -2.58 7.71 -7.80
C LEU A 92 -3.24 8.92 -7.14
N MET A 93 -3.65 8.77 -5.88
CA MET A 93 -4.19 9.87 -5.08
C MET A 93 -3.64 9.79 -3.65
N PHE A 94 -3.32 10.94 -3.05
CA PHE A 94 -2.92 11.01 -1.65
C PHE A 94 -4.07 10.61 -0.71
N GLY A 95 -3.74 9.80 0.30
CA GLY A 95 -4.62 9.45 1.41
C GLY A 95 -3.82 9.46 2.71
N SER A 96 -4.24 10.25 3.69
CA SER A 96 -3.52 10.43 4.96
C SER A 96 -3.77 9.34 5.98
N ASP A 97 -4.86 8.59 5.82
CA ASP A 97 -5.36 7.61 6.80
C ASP A 97 -5.59 8.21 8.22
N TRP A 98 -5.90 9.50 8.32
CA TRP A 98 -6.25 10.11 9.61
C TRP A 98 -7.62 9.61 10.11
N PRO A 99 -7.81 9.30 11.41
CA PRO A 99 -6.87 9.50 12.52
C PRO A 99 -5.89 8.34 12.78
N VAL A 100 -5.98 7.25 12.02
CA VAL A 100 -5.14 6.05 12.23
C VAL A 100 -3.65 6.36 12.05
N CYS A 101 -3.26 7.19 11.10
CA CYS A 101 -1.87 7.59 10.92
C CYS A 101 -1.20 8.20 12.19
N THR A 102 -1.99 8.80 13.10
CA THR A 102 -1.51 9.44 14.35
C THR A 102 -0.78 8.51 15.31
N LEU A 103 -0.85 7.21 15.05
CA LEU A 103 -0.24 6.17 15.86
C LEU A 103 1.24 5.98 15.55
N ALA A 104 1.71 6.48 14.41
CA ALA A 104 3.14 6.53 14.12
C ALA A 104 3.65 7.88 13.59
N ALA A 105 2.78 8.72 13.01
CA ALA A 105 3.17 10.02 12.49
C ALA A 105 2.08 11.07 12.70
N SER A 106 2.46 12.32 12.93
CA SER A 106 1.50 13.43 12.87
C SER A 106 0.97 13.59 11.44
N TYR A 107 -0.23 14.16 11.30
CA TYR A 107 -0.82 14.49 10.00
C TYR A 107 0.13 15.31 9.11
N ALA A 108 0.87 16.26 9.71
CA ALA A 108 1.87 17.06 9.01
C ALA A 108 3.02 16.20 8.47
N GLN A 109 3.57 15.28 9.29
CA GLN A 109 4.62 14.36 8.85
C GLN A 109 4.17 13.44 7.71
N VAL A 110 2.89 13.03 7.68
CA VAL A 110 2.33 12.21 6.59
C VAL A 110 2.23 13.02 5.29
N ILE A 111 1.79 14.28 5.36
CA ILE A 111 1.77 15.17 4.20
C ILE A 111 3.19 15.42 3.69
N ASP A 112 4.12 15.77 4.57
CA ASP A 112 5.51 16.03 4.20
C ASP A 112 6.15 14.81 3.54
N THR A 113 5.86 13.60 4.05
CA THR A 113 6.29 12.33 3.47
C THR A 113 5.73 12.13 2.06
N ALA A 114 4.43 12.36 1.85
CA ALA A 114 3.82 12.22 0.53
C ALA A 114 4.44 13.19 -0.49
N HIS A 115 4.67 14.45 -0.08
CA HIS A 115 5.35 15.45 -0.91
C HIS A 115 6.78 15.03 -1.26
N GLU A 116 7.53 14.49 -0.30
CA GLU A 116 8.89 14.00 -0.51
C GLU A 116 8.92 12.79 -1.46
N LEU A 117 7.97 11.87 -1.36
CA LEU A 117 7.90 10.68 -2.22
C LEU A 117 7.63 11.03 -3.69
N ILE A 118 6.86 12.08 -3.96
CA ILE A 118 6.51 12.51 -5.32
C ILE A 118 7.39 13.65 -5.85
N ARG A 119 8.41 14.11 -5.11
CA ARG A 119 9.18 15.32 -5.45
C ARG A 119 9.90 15.28 -6.80
N GLU A 120 10.06 14.09 -7.38
CA GLU A 120 10.74 13.90 -8.67
C GLU A 120 9.78 13.99 -9.86
N LEU A 121 8.47 14.08 -9.62
CA LEU A 121 7.49 14.44 -10.63
C LEU A 121 7.57 15.91 -11.00
N ASP A 122 7.10 16.24 -12.21
CA ASP A 122 6.85 17.63 -12.57
C ASP A 122 5.61 18.18 -11.85
N ALA A 123 5.37 19.49 -12.00
CA ALA A 123 4.26 20.16 -11.33
C ALA A 123 2.89 19.52 -11.65
N THR A 124 2.71 19.06 -12.89
CA THR A 124 1.47 18.40 -13.33
C THR A 124 1.31 17.02 -12.69
N GLY A 125 2.38 16.23 -12.60
CA GLY A 125 2.36 14.94 -11.92
C GLY A 125 2.06 15.08 -10.42
N CYS A 126 2.68 16.05 -9.74
CA CYS A 126 2.39 16.35 -8.34
C CYS A 126 0.91 16.76 -8.14
N GLU A 127 0.39 17.64 -8.99
CA GLU A 127 -1.02 18.07 -8.94
C GLU A 127 -1.98 16.89 -9.17
N ALA A 128 -1.67 16.00 -10.11
CA ALA A 128 -2.47 14.81 -10.36
C ALA A 128 -2.59 13.92 -9.12
N VAL A 129 -1.47 13.66 -8.42
CA VAL A 129 -1.46 12.82 -7.21
C VAL A 129 -2.14 13.49 -6.02
N LEU A 130 -1.89 14.79 -5.80
CA LEU A 130 -2.40 15.49 -4.61
C LEU A 130 -3.86 15.94 -4.74
N THR A 131 -4.35 16.17 -5.96
CA THR A 131 -5.67 16.77 -6.21
C THR A 131 -6.39 16.11 -7.39
N GLY A 132 -5.76 16.08 -8.57
CA GLY A 132 -6.43 15.83 -9.84
C GLY A 132 -7.11 14.46 -9.96
N THR A 133 -6.44 13.40 -9.49
CA THR A 133 -6.99 12.04 -9.52
C THR A 133 -8.21 11.92 -8.59
N ALA A 134 -8.13 12.46 -7.37
CA ALA A 134 -9.25 12.43 -6.43
C ALA A 134 -10.45 13.22 -6.95
N THR A 135 -10.25 14.45 -7.45
CA THR A 135 -11.32 15.28 -8.04
C THR A 135 -12.00 14.56 -9.20
N ARG A 136 -11.23 13.94 -10.12
CA ARG A 136 -11.79 13.23 -11.26
C ARG A 136 -12.53 11.95 -10.86
N VAL A 137 -12.00 11.16 -9.94
CA VAL A 137 -12.62 9.89 -9.52
C VAL A 137 -13.87 10.12 -8.69
N TYR A 138 -13.83 11.06 -7.73
CA TYR A 138 -14.93 11.34 -6.82
C TYR A 138 -15.91 12.42 -7.31
N GLN A 139 -15.64 13.06 -8.46
CA GLN A 139 -16.47 14.12 -9.04
C GLN A 139 -16.66 15.31 -8.07
N LEU A 140 -15.55 15.82 -7.54
CA LEU A 140 -15.49 16.95 -6.60
C LEU A 140 -15.51 18.32 -7.31
#